data_AF-A0A2T3L8V2-F1
#
_entry.id   AF-A0A2T3L8V2-F1
#
_cell.length_a   1.000
_cell.length_b   1.000
_cell.length_c   1.000
_cell.angle_alpha   90.00
_cell.angle_beta   90.00
_cell.angle_gamma   90.00
#
_symmetry.space_group_name_H-M   'P 1'
#
loop_
_entity.id
_entity.type
_entity.pdbx_description
1 polymer ?
#
loop_
_entity_poly.entity_id
_entity_poly.type
_entity_poly.pdbx_seq_one_letter_code
_entity_poly.pdbx_strand_id
1 'polypeptide(L)'
;MKNIANFVEQLERSKVPFNMWIYAGNNSYSPLESQGNNKATQILQNAIEHYLQVVVEMHESAYLLLSEVHMAVPINFQDYQITALTESKAA
;
A
#
# COMPACT_ATOMS: atom_id res chain seq x y z
N MET A 1 -4.91 8.89 8.80
CA MET A 1 -3.57 8.63 8.20
C MET A 1 -2.40 8.12 9.07
N LYS A 2 -2.26 8.36 10.39
CA LYS A 2 -1.09 7.82 11.18
C LYS A 2 -0.87 6.31 11.01
N ASN A 3 -1.94 5.55 10.84
CA ASN A 3 -1.90 4.10 10.73
C ASN A 3 -1.18 3.60 9.46
N ILE A 4 -1.35 4.28 8.31
CA ILE A 4 -0.69 3.88 7.05
C ILE A 4 0.81 4.14 7.13
N ALA A 5 1.21 5.35 7.52
CA ALA A 5 2.61 5.71 7.68
C ALA A 5 3.32 4.82 8.72
N ASN A 6 2.67 4.54 9.86
CA ASN A 6 3.22 3.64 10.88
C ASN A 6 3.33 2.19 10.39
N PHE A 7 2.40 1.72 9.56
CA PHE A 7 2.46 0.38 8.99
C PHE A 7 3.63 0.26 8.00
N VAL A 8 3.77 1.23 7.09
CA VAL A 8 4.88 1.25 6.12
C VAL A 8 6.22 1.39 6.83
N GLU A 9 6.32 2.22 7.88
CA GLU A 9 7.54 2.32 8.67
C GLU A 9 7.92 0.99 9.33
N GLN A 10 6.94 0.22 9.81
CA GLN A 10 7.19 -1.12 10.36
C GLN A 10 7.69 -2.09 9.29
N LEU A 11 7.11 -2.05 8.07
CA LEU A 11 7.59 -2.84 6.94
C LEU A 11 9.03 -2.49 6.57
N GLU A 12 9.36 -1.20 6.48
CA GLU A 12 10.73 -0.73 6.22
C GLU A 12 11.72 -1.24 7.29
N ARG A 13 11.33 -1.20 8.56
CA ARG A 13 12.16 -1.70 9.68
C ARG A 13 12.33 -3.22 9.64
N SER A 14 11.38 -3.96 9.08
CA SER A 14 11.44 -5.43 8.97
C SER A 14 12.51 -5.92 7.99
N LYS A 15 13.02 -5.04 7.11
CA LYS A 15 13.95 -5.36 6.00
C LYS A 15 13.43 -6.40 5.00
N VAL A 16 12.15 -6.74 5.05
CA VAL A 16 11.49 -7.57 4.04
C VAL A 16 11.25 -6.69 2.81
N PRO A 17 11.61 -7.14 1.59
CA PRO A 17 11.26 -6.43 0.37
C PRO A 17 9.74 -6.34 0.22
N PHE A 18 9.24 -5.17 -0.14
CA PHE A 18 7.82 -4.95 -0.45
C PHE A 18 7.70 -3.95 -1.59
N ASN A 19 6.63 -4.09 -2.38
CA ASN A 19 6.26 -3.13 -3.40
C ASN A 19 5.03 -2.35 -2.94
N MET A 20 4.90 -1.11 -3.40
CA MET A 20 3.72 -0.30 -3.12
C MET A 20 3.22 0.40 -4.37
N TRP A 21 1.92 0.67 -4.39
CA TRP A 21 1.28 1.48 -5.40
C TRP A 21 0.33 2.46 -4.75
N ILE A 22 0.27 3.66 -5.31
CA ILE A 22 -0.61 4.73 -4.87
C ILE A 22 -1.72 4.94 -5.88
N TYR A 23 -2.92 5.29 -5.40
CA TYR A 23 -4.03 5.58 -6.29
C TYR A 23 -3.71 6.77 -7.20
N ALA A 24 -3.85 6.56 -8.51
CA ALA A 24 -3.52 7.55 -9.54
C ALA A 24 -4.77 8.07 -10.29
N GLY A 25 -5.96 7.60 -9.92
CA GLY A 25 -7.22 7.91 -10.60
C GLY A 25 -7.71 6.78 -11.50
N ASN A 26 -8.97 6.88 -11.95
CA ASN A 26 -9.61 5.93 -12.88
C ASN A 26 -9.48 4.45 -12.47
N ASN A 27 -9.62 4.16 -11.17
CA ASN A 27 -9.46 2.80 -10.62
C ASN A 27 -8.07 2.16 -10.86
N SER A 28 -7.06 2.97 -11.18
CA SER A 28 -5.69 2.53 -11.44
C SER A 28 -4.75 3.04 -10.35
N TYR A 29 -3.74 2.23 -10.08
CA TYR A 29 -2.67 2.55 -9.16
C TYR A 29 -1.35 2.70 -9.91
N SER A 30 -0.47 3.56 -9.42
CA SER A 30 0.87 3.73 -9.98
C SER A 30 1.92 3.24 -8.98
N PRO A 31 2.97 2.54 -9.43
CA PRO A 31 4.05 2.10 -8.56
C PRO A 31 4.63 3.29 -7.80
N LEU A 32 4.82 3.11 -6.49
CA LEU A 32 5.58 4.05 -5.69
C LEU A 32 7.05 3.69 -5.83
N GLU A 33 7.73 4.32 -6.80
CA GLU A 33 9.17 4.17 -6.92
C GLU A 33 9.86 4.86 -5.74
N SER A 34 10.46 4.09 -4.84
CA SER A 34 11.39 4.64 -3.86
C SER A 34 12.64 5.12 -4.59
N GLN A 35 12.71 6.43 -4.85
CA GLN A 35 13.88 7.00 -5.52
C GLN A 35 15.10 6.95 -4.59
N GLY A 36 15.99 5.98 -4.82
CA GLY A 36 17.29 5.88 -4.16
C GLY A 36 17.20 5.71 -2.64
N ASN A 37 17.64 6.73 -1.89
CA ASN A 37 17.70 6.74 -0.42
C ASN A 37 16.39 7.19 0.26
N ASN A 38 15.39 7.62 -0.50
CA ASN A 38 14.15 8.12 0.09
C ASN A 38 13.29 6.95 0.57
N LYS A 39 12.97 6.96 1.86
CA LYS A 39 12.08 5.98 2.46
C LYS A 39 10.68 6.15 1.89
N ALA A 40 9.99 5.05 1.62
CA ALA A 40 8.65 5.09 1.11
C ALA A 40 7.69 5.77 2.11
N THR A 41 7.95 5.66 3.41
CA THR A 41 7.26 6.44 4.46
C THR A 41 7.38 7.96 4.23
N GLN A 42 8.54 8.46 3.81
CA GLN A 42 8.76 9.89 3.53
C GLN A 42 7.99 10.35 2.29
N ILE A 43 7.97 9.53 1.24
CA ILE A 43 7.21 9.81 0.01
C ILE A 43 5.71 9.87 0.33
N LEU A 44 5.22 8.92 1.14
CA LEU A 44 3.84 8.90 1.60
C LEU A 44 3.50 10.13 2.44
N GLN A 45 4.36 10.53 3.39
CA GLN A 45 4.17 11.74 4.20
C GLN A 45 3.96 13.00 3.35
N ASN A 46 4.67 13.10 2.21
CA ASN A 46 4.51 14.24 1.30
C ASN A 46 3.27 14.13 0.40
N ALA A 47 2.85 12.91 0.05
CA ALA A 47 1.69 12.69 -0.82
C ALA A 47 0.34 12.73 -0.06
N ILE A 48 0.40 12.67 1.28
CA ILE A 48 -0.71 12.48 2.24
C ILE A 48 -1.76 13.60 2.27
N GLU A 49 -1.56 14.74 1.60
CA GLU A 49 -2.55 15.84 1.62
C GLU A 49 -3.83 15.59 0.79
N HIS A 50 -3.92 14.50 0.02
CA HIS A 50 -4.98 14.33 -1.00
C HIS A 50 -5.85 13.06 -0.91
N TYR A 51 -5.93 12.39 0.25
CA TYR A 51 -6.69 11.13 0.45
C TYR A 51 -6.13 9.95 -0.36
N LEU A 52 -5.06 9.35 0.16
CA LEU A 52 -4.39 8.21 -0.48
C LEU A 52 -5.01 6.87 -0.09
N GLN A 53 -5.31 6.10 -1.13
CA GLN A 53 -5.38 4.64 -1.04
C GLN A 53 -4.02 4.08 -1.49
N VAL A 54 -3.46 3.18 -0.68
CA VAL A 54 -2.17 2.54 -0.95
C VAL A 54 -2.38 1.04 -1.06
N VAL A 55 -1.86 0.45 -2.12
CA VAL A 55 -1.72 -1.00 -2.24
C VAL A 55 -0.31 -1.37 -1.81
N VAL A 56 -0.19 -2.39 -0.97
CA VAL A 56 1.10 -2.96 -0.57
C VAL A 56 1.12 -4.43 -0.94
N GLU A 57 2.21 -4.86 -1.58
CA GLU A 57 2.50 -6.28 -1.78
C GLU A 57 3.21 -6.83 -0.55
N MET A 58 2.65 -7.89 -0.02
CA MET A 58 3.21 -8.72 1.04
C MET A 58 3.88 -9.97 0.42
N HIS A 59 4.35 -10.89 1.26
CA HIS A 59 4.95 -12.15 0.82
C HIS A 59 4.01 -12.96 -0.09
N GLU A 60 4.56 -13.67 -1.08
CA GLU A 60 3.82 -14.57 -1.99
C GLU A 60 2.68 -13.90 -2.80
N SER A 61 2.87 -12.65 -3.24
CA SER A 61 1.88 -11.91 -4.06
C SER A 61 0.53 -11.75 -3.37
N ALA A 62 0.53 -11.66 -2.04
CA ALA A 62 -0.62 -11.24 -1.27
C ALA A 62 -0.67 -9.70 -1.21
N TYR A 63 -1.79 -9.09 -1.56
CA TYR A 63 -1.91 -7.63 -1.62
C TYR A 63 -2.86 -7.10 -0.55
N LEU A 64 -2.49 -5.97 0.05
CA LEU A 64 -3.29 -5.26 1.05
C LEU A 64 -3.62 -3.86 0.54
N LEU A 65 -4.90 -3.49 0.62
CA LEU A 65 -5.36 -2.12 0.47
C LEU A 65 -5.36 -1.44 1.84
N LEU A 66 -4.60 -0.35 1.94
CA LEU A 66 -4.55 0.55 3.08
C LEU A 66 -5.35 1.82 2.74
N SER A 67 -6.45 2.05 3.45
CA SER A 67 -7.29 3.24 3.30
C SER A 67 -7.34 4.05 4.60
N GLU A 68 -7.63 5.34 4.50
CA GLU A 68 -7.70 6.23 5.67
C GLU A 68 -8.71 5.81 6.74
N VAL A 69 -9.76 5.10 6.34
CA VAL A 69 -10.97 4.90 7.13
C VAL A 69 -10.96 3.56 7.89
N HIS A 70 -10.12 2.60 7.48
CA HIS A 70 -10.25 1.19 7.91
C HIS A 70 -8.91 0.45 8.17
N MET A 71 -9.05 -0.79 8.66
CA MET A 71 -8.00 -1.80 8.75
C MET A 71 -7.47 -2.18 7.35
N ALA A 72 -6.27 -2.76 7.28
CA ALA A 72 -5.73 -3.29 6.03
C ALA A 72 -6.68 -4.37 5.47
N VAL A 73 -7.07 -4.22 4.20
CA VAL A 73 -8.03 -5.12 3.53
C VAL A 73 -7.28 -5.99 2.52
N PRO A 74 -7.35 -7.31 2.60
CA PRO A 74 -6.84 -8.19 1.54
C PRO A 74 -7.55 -7.93 0.22
N ILE A 75 -6.79 -7.90 -0.87
CA ILE A 75 -7.31 -7.65 -2.21
C ILE A 75 -6.67 -8.57 -3.25
N ASN A 76 -7.37 -8.76 -4.36
CA ASN A 76 -6.75 -9.19 -5.60
C ASN A 76 -6.30 -7.95 -6.38
N PHE A 77 -5.03 -7.95 -6.78
CA PHE A 77 -4.42 -6.84 -7.50
C PHE A 77 -3.77 -7.38 -8.78
N GLN A 78 -4.20 -6.86 -9.93
CA GLN A 78 -3.70 -7.28 -11.23
C GLN A 78 -3.72 -6.09 -12.19
N ASP A 79 -2.70 -5.99 -13.05
CA ASP A 79 -2.61 -4.96 -14.09
C ASP A 79 -2.83 -3.55 -13.53
N TYR A 80 -2.27 -3.30 -12.34
CA TYR A 80 -2.35 -2.05 -11.59
C TYR A 80 -3.77 -1.67 -11.10
N GLN A 81 -4.70 -2.62 -11.03
CA GLN A 81 -6.06 -2.41 -10.58
C GLN A 81 -6.45 -3.39 -9.49
N ILE A 82 -7.35 -2.95 -8.60
CA ILE A 82 -8.02 -3.85 -7.66
C ILE A 82 -9.14 -4.56 -8.41
N THR A 83 -9.06 -5.89 -8.48
CA THR A 83 -10.05 -6.71 -9.19
C THR A 83 -11.10 -7.30 -8.26
N ALA A 84 -10.76 -7.48 -6.97
CA ALA A 84 -11.69 -7.90 -5.93
C ALA A 84 -11.17 -7.51 -4.53
N LEU A 85 -12.08 -7.29 -3.59
CA LEU A 85 -11.77 -7.38 -2.16
C LEU A 85 -11.81 -8.86 -1.77
N THR A 86 -10.82 -9.34 -1.03
CA THR A 86 -10.80 -10.70 -0.52
C THR A 86 -11.12 -10.71 0.96
N GLU A 87 -12.05 -11.59 1.35
CA GLU A 87 -12.28 -11.82 2.77
C GLU A 87 -11.03 -12.51 3.33
N SER A 88 -10.47 -11.93 4.40
CA SER A 88 -9.52 -12.67 5.22
C SER A 88 -10.27 -13.89 5.72
N LYS A 89 -9.97 -15.08 5.18
CA LYS A 89 -10.36 -16.32 5.83
C LYS A 89 -9.63 -16.33 7.16
N ALA A 90 -10.29 -15.83 8.20
CA ALA A 90 -9.91 -16.10 9.57
C ALA A 90 -9.94 -17.63 9.72
N ALA A 91 -8.75 -18.22 9.76
CA ALA A 91 -8.53 -19.62 10.06
C ALA A 91 -8.70 -19.85 11.56
#